data_AF-A0A2W5Z1V2-F1
#
_entry.id   AF-A0A2W5Z1V2-F1
#
_cell.length_a   1.000
_cell.length_b   1.000
_cell.length_c   1.000
_cell.angle_alpha   90.00
_cell.angle_beta   90.00
_cell.angle_gamma   90.00
#
_symmetry.space_group_name_H-M   'P 1'
#
loop_
_entity.id
_entity.type
_entity.pdbx_description
1 polymer ?
#
loop_
_entity_poly.entity_id
_entity_poly.type
_entity_poly.pdbx_seq_one_letter_code
_entity_poly.pdbx_strand_id
1 'polypeptide(L)'
;MPTDYKVKLEVFEGPLDLLLYLVKRDEIDIYDISIERITRQYLEYLQAFKELNIDLAGEFVLMAANLLYIKSRSLLPRDQQPPDEDADEDDPRWELIRQLIEYKKFKEVAALLHERALKQEKIFSRNAVAPPDSPLRLGEVGIFQLINAFQNVIKRIDAREELQEIF
;
A
#
# COMPACT_ATOMS: atom_id res chain seq x y z
N MET A 1 16.29 -35.55 -1.85
CA MET A 1 16.70 -34.16 -2.05
C MET A 1 15.83 -33.31 -1.15
N PRO A 2 16.38 -32.47 -0.25
CA PRO A 2 15.54 -31.65 0.61
C PRO A 2 14.79 -30.66 -0.28
N THR A 3 13.49 -30.58 -0.06
CA THR A 3 12.58 -29.66 -0.75
C THR A 3 13.02 -28.23 -0.46
N ASP A 4 13.48 -27.57 -1.52
CA ASP A 4 13.74 -26.14 -1.60
C ASP A 4 12.50 -25.38 -1.08
N TYR A 5 12.60 -24.89 0.16
CA TYR A 5 11.57 -24.06 0.77
C TYR A 5 11.56 -22.74 0.01
N LYS A 6 10.68 -22.62 -0.99
CA LYS A 6 10.40 -21.34 -1.64
C LYS A 6 9.79 -20.40 -0.62
N VAL A 7 10.63 -19.63 0.07
CA VAL A 7 10.22 -18.48 0.85
C VAL A 7 9.68 -17.45 -0.14
N LYS A 8 8.38 -17.49 -0.41
CA LYS A 8 7.68 -16.40 -1.08
C LYS A 8 7.63 -15.26 -0.08
N LEU A 9 8.48 -14.26 -0.25
CA LEU A 9 8.24 -12.98 0.39
C LEU A 9 7.04 -12.34 -0.29
N GLU A 10 6.02 -12.04 0.51
CA GLU A 10 4.95 -11.16 0.08
C GLU A 10 5.59 -9.78 -0.16
N VAL A 11 5.48 -9.26 -1.38
CA VAL A 11 5.86 -7.87 -1.66
C VAL A 11 4.81 -7.01 -0.99
N PHE A 12 5.08 -6.57 0.25
CA PHE A 12 4.20 -5.66 0.97
C PHE A 12 4.23 -4.28 0.30
N GLU A 13 3.07 -3.65 0.16
CA GLU A 13 2.97 -2.30 -0.43
C GLU A 13 3.44 -1.19 0.54
N GLY A 14 3.78 -1.53 1.78
CA GLY A 14 4.29 -0.60 2.78
C GLY A 14 4.32 -1.18 4.19
N PRO A 15 4.76 -0.38 5.18
CA PRO A 15 4.92 -0.84 6.57
C PRO A 15 3.58 -1.16 7.26
N LEU A 16 2.52 -0.41 6.95
CA LEU A 16 1.18 -0.69 7.48
C LEU A 16 0.63 -2.02 6.97
N ASP A 17 1.00 -2.40 5.74
CA ASP A 17 0.55 -3.67 5.16
C ASP A 17 1.22 -4.87 5.84
N LEU A 18 2.53 -4.77 6.08
CA LEU A 18 3.27 -5.75 6.87
C LEU A 18 2.67 -5.86 8.28
N LEU A 19 2.33 -4.74 8.92
CA LEU A 19 1.69 -4.78 10.24
C LEU A 19 0.31 -5.45 10.22
N LEU A 20 -0.53 -5.16 9.23
CA LEU A 20 -1.81 -5.85 9.07
C LEU A 20 -1.63 -7.35 8.85
N TYR A 21 -0.64 -7.74 8.06
CA TYR A 21 -0.29 -9.15 7.86
C TYR A 21 0.08 -9.82 9.18
N LEU A 22 0.94 -9.18 9.99
CA LEU A 22 1.36 -9.72 11.28
C LEU A 22 0.20 -9.82 12.28
N VAL A 23 -0.68 -8.82 12.36
CA VAL A 23 -1.89 -8.86 13.20
C VAL A 23 -2.81 -10.01 12.79
N LYS A 24 -3.02 -10.17 11.48
CA LYS A 24 -3.87 -11.24 10.93
C LYS A 24 -3.27 -12.63 11.17
N ARG A 25 -1.95 -12.78 11.02
CA ARG A 25 -1.22 -14.05 11.22
C ARG A 25 -1.34 -14.56 12.65
N ASP A 26 -1.31 -13.64 13.61
CA ASP A 26 -1.38 -13.98 15.03
C ASP A 26 -2.82 -14.17 15.56
N GLU A 27 -3.83 -14.05 14.69
CA GLU A 27 -5.27 -14.09 15.04
C GLU A 27 -5.65 -13.09 16.15
N ILE A 28 -4.95 -11.95 16.22
CA ILE A 28 -5.17 -10.91 17.23
C ILE A 28 -6.24 -9.93 16.73
N ASP A 29 -7.11 -9.47 17.63
CA ASP A 29 -7.99 -8.34 17.34
C ASP A 29 -7.16 -7.07 17.10
N ILE A 30 -7.45 -6.33 16.04
CA ILE A 30 -6.78 -5.07 15.71
C ILE A 30 -6.90 -4.03 16.84
N TYR A 31 -7.90 -4.16 17.72
CA TYR A 31 -8.06 -3.31 18.90
C TYR A 31 -7.22 -3.74 20.11
N ASP A 32 -6.72 -4.99 20.15
CA ASP A 32 -5.97 -5.54 21.28
C ASP A 32 -4.53 -5.94 20.89
N ILE A 33 -3.86 -5.04 20.16
CA ILE A 33 -2.50 -5.29 19.69
C ILE A 33 -1.50 -5.18 20.84
N SER A 34 -0.80 -6.28 21.12
CA SER A 34 0.41 -6.25 21.96
C SER A 34 1.57 -5.61 21.19
N ILE A 35 1.90 -4.36 21.56
CA ILE A 35 3.00 -3.61 20.92
C ILE A 35 4.33 -4.33 21.08
N GLU A 36 4.59 -4.92 22.24
CA GLU A 36 5.82 -5.69 22.43
C GLU A 36 5.98 -6.79 21.38
N ARG A 37 4.91 -7.56 21.16
CA ARG A 37 4.89 -8.71 20.26
C ARG A 37 4.95 -8.27 18.79
N ILE A 38 4.20 -7.24 18.40
CA ILE A 38 4.19 -6.75 17.01
C ILE A 38 5.54 -6.11 16.64
N THR A 39 6.14 -5.33 17.55
CA THR A 39 7.43 -4.68 17.32
C THR A 39 8.54 -5.71 17.14
N ARG A 40 8.56 -6.78 17.95
CA ARG A 40 9.55 -7.86 17.80
C ARG A 40 9.44 -8.52 16.42
N GLN A 41 8.23 -8.92 16.02
CA GLN A 41 8.01 -9.55 14.72
C GLN A 41 8.35 -8.64 13.55
N TYR A 42 7.99 -7.35 13.65
CA TYR A 42 8.30 -6.37 12.62
C TYR A 42 9.82 -6.23 12.43
N LEU A 43 10.58 -6.17 13.54
CA LEU A 43 12.05 -6.12 13.49
C LEU A 43 12.66 -7.41 12.92
N GLU A 44 12.10 -8.59 13.23
CA GLU A 44 12.53 -9.87 12.64
C GLU A 44 12.38 -9.85 11.11
N TYR A 45 11.26 -9.33 10.59
CA TYR A 45 11.06 -9.19 9.14
C TYR A 45 12.04 -8.20 8.51
N LEU A 46 12.29 -7.05 9.15
CA LEU A 46 13.28 -6.10 8.65
C LEU A 46 14.70 -6.69 8.63
N GLN A 47 15.03 -7.54 9.59
CA GLN A 47 16.31 -8.23 9.61
C GLN A 47 16.43 -9.21 8.44
N ALA A 48 15.39 -9.99 8.17
CA ALA A 48 15.33 -10.87 7.01
C ALA A 48 15.47 -10.11 5.68
N PHE A 49 14.85 -8.92 5.56
CA PHE A 49 15.00 -8.07 4.36
C PHE A 49 16.46 -7.63 4.16
N LYS A 50 17.15 -7.26 5.24
CA LYS A 50 18.58 -6.91 5.19
C LYS A 50 19.46 -8.08 4.79
N GLU A 51 19.21 -9.27 5.36
CA GLU A 51 19.99 -10.48 5.04
C GLU A 51 19.83 -10.91 3.58
N LEU A 52 18.67 -10.63 2.99
CA LEU A 52 18.36 -10.92 1.60
C LEU A 52 18.76 -9.79 0.63
N ASN A 53 19.43 -8.74 1.12
CA ASN A 53 19.82 -7.55 0.35
C ASN A 53 18.63 -6.87 -0.36
N ILE A 54 17.45 -6.85 0.28
CA ILE A 54 16.30 -6.11 -0.21
C ILE A 54 16.48 -4.65 0.17
N ASP A 55 16.34 -3.75 -0.80
CA ASP A 55 16.38 -2.31 -0.56
C ASP A 55 15.26 -1.90 0.40
N LEU A 56 15.67 -1.45 1.59
CA LEU A 56 14.75 -1.07 2.64
C LEU A 56 14.31 0.38 2.42
N ALA A 57 13.02 0.60 2.17
CA ALA A 57 12.49 1.96 2.06
C ALA A 57 12.54 2.68 3.41
N GLY A 58 12.77 4.00 3.39
CA GLY A 58 12.87 4.82 4.61
C GLY A 58 11.62 4.77 5.51
N GLU A 59 10.45 4.53 4.91
CA GLU A 59 9.18 4.36 5.62
C GLU A 59 9.18 3.16 6.58
N PHE A 60 9.86 2.06 6.22
CA PHE A 60 9.96 0.89 7.09
C PHE A 60 10.80 1.17 8.34
N VAL A 61 11.88 1.94 8.18
CA VAL A 61 12.74 2.37 9.29
C VAL A 61 12.00 3.36 10.20
N LEU A 62 11.27 4.30 9.60
CA LEU A 62 10.43 5.24 10.35
C LEU A 62 9.39 4.50 11.19
N MET A 63 8.71 3.51 10.62
CA MET A 63 7.75 2.70 11.37
C MET A 63 8.43 1.89 12.48
N ALA A 64 9.63 1.34 12.25
CA ALA A 64 10.39 0.65 13.29
C ALA A 64 10.68 1.57 14.50
N ALA A 65 11.11 2.80 14.22
CA ALA A 65 11.36 3.80 15.25
C ALA A 65 10.07 4.16 16.00
N ASN A 66 8.96 4.34 15.29
CA ASN A 66 7.66 4.63 15.89
C ASN A 66 7.19 3.49 16.82
N LEU A 67 7.30 2.24 16.37
CA LEU A 67 6.96 1.06 17.17
C LEU A 67 7.81 0.94 18.43
N LEU A 68 9.11 1.29 18.35
CA LEU A 68 10.00 1.34 19.52
C LEU A 68 9.62 2.47 20.48
N TYR A 69 9.25 3.64 19.94
CA TYR A 69 8.77 4.78 20.73
C TYR A 69 7.50 4.43 21.52
N ILE A 70 6.49 3.89 20.83
CA ILE A 70 5.22 3.43 21.44
C ILE A 70 5.52 2.35 22.49
N LYS A 71 6.39 1.38 22.19
CA LYS A 71 6.79 0.33 23.14
C LYS A 71 7.42 0.94 24.41
N SER A 72 8.35 1.87 24.25
CA SER A 72 9.01 2.55 25.38
C SER A 72 7.99 3.26 26.28
N ARG A 73 7.12 4.09 25.67
CA ARG A 73 6.08 4.84 26.40
C ARG A 73 5.07 3.93 27.10
N SER A 74 4.72 2.80 26.49
CA SER A 74 3.78 1.82 27.06
C SER A 74 4.33 1.05 28.27
N LEU A 75 5.65 0.94 28.41
CA LEU A 75 6.30 0.20 29.50
C LEU A 75 6.79 1.10 30.64
N LEU A 76 6.90 2.41 30.42
CA LEU A 76 7.39 3.36 31.42
C LEU A 76 6.30 3.70 32.47
N PRO A 77 6.63 3.73 33.77
CA PRO A 77 5.74 4.26 34.80
C PRO A 77 5.37 5.72 34.52
N ARG A 78 4.13 6.12 34.83
CA ARG A 78 3.60 7.48 34.58
C ARG A 78 4.50 8.59 35.14
N ASP A 79 5.17 8.35 36.26
CA ASP A 79 6.06 9.33 36.92
C ASP A 79 7.41 9.54 36.19
N GLN A 80 7.75 8.66 35.24
CA GLN A 80 8.98 8.72 34.45
C GLN A 80 8.72 9.13 32.98
N GLN A 81 7.48 9.49 32.64
CA GLN A 81 7.15 9.95 31.30
C GLN A 81 7.66 11.40 31.11
N PRO A 82 8.28 11.70 29.96
CA PRO A 82 8.62 13.09 29.63
C PRO A 82 7.33 13.94 29.60
N PRO A 83 7.40 15.23 29.99
CA PRO A 83 6.26 16.11 29.91
C PRO A 83 5.86 16.30 28.44
N ASP A 84 4.72 15.72 28.05
CA ASP A 84 4.09 15.89 26.73
C ASP A 84 2.98 16.95 26.83
N GLU A 85 2.92 17.87 25.86
CA GLU A 85 1.82 18.85 25.73
C GLU A 85 0.52 18.18 25.25
N ASP A 86 0.61 16.97 24.67
CA ASP A 86 -0.51 16.15 24.16
C ASP A 86 -0.87 14.98 25.10
N ALA A 87 -0.90 15.24 26.42
CA ALA A 87 -1.21 14.25 27.45
C ALA A 87 -2.67 13.73 27.42
N ASP A 88 -3.49 14.17 26.46
CA ASP A 88 -4.90 13.80 26.32
C ASP A 88 -5.13 12.48 25.57
N GLU A 89 -4.10 11.84 25.00
CA GLU A 89 -4.23 10.52 24.38
C GLU A 89 -4.10 9.39 25.42
N ASP A 90 -5.25 8.84 25.84
CA ASP A 90 -5.38 7.80 26.88
C ASP A 90 -4.58 6.51 26.62
N ASP A 91 -4.27 6.18 25.36
CA ASP A 91 -3.44 5.03 24.97
C ASP A 91 -2.47 5.41 23.83
N PRO A 92 -1.14 5.31 24.02
CA PRO A 92 -0.15 5.65 22.99
C PRO A 92 -0.22 4.77 21.73
N ARG A 93 -1.02 3.70 21.75
CA ARG A 93 -1.26 2.80 20.62
C ARG A 93 -2.38 3.26 19.71
N TRP A 94 -3.21 4.19 20.17
CA TRP A 94 -4.48 4.52 19.51
C TRP A 94 -4.29 5.02 18.08
N GLU A 95 -3.33 5.92 17.87
CA GLU A 95 -3.02 6.45 16.53
C GLU A 95 -2.60 5.34 15.56
N LEU A 96 -1.78 4.38 16.01
CA LEU A 96 -1.39 3.23 15.18
C LEU A 96 -2.59 2.36 14.81
N ILE A 97 -3.46 2.05 15.78
CA ILE A 97 -4.67 1.25 15.57
C ILE A 97 -5.57 1.94 14.53
N ARG A 98 -5.76 3.26 14.67
CA ARG A 98 -6.55 4.06 13.73
C ARG A 98 -6.00 3.97 12.31
N GLN A 99 -4.70 4.14 12.13
CA GLN A 99 -4.04 4.04 10.83
C GLN A 99 -4.21 2.64 10.20
N LEU A 100 -4.09 1.58 11.01
CA LEU A 100 -4.27 0.20 10.54
C LEU A 100 -5.71 -0.06 10.09
N ILE A 101 -6.71 0.44 10.83
CA ILE A 101 -8.13 0.32 10.46
C ILE A 101 -8.42 1.05 9.16
N GLU A 102 -7.91 2.27 9.02
CA GLU A 102 -8.09 3.08 7.81
C GLU A 102 -7.45 2.41 6.60
N TYR A 103 -6.20 1.97 6.72
CA TYR A 103 -5.50 1.25 5.66
C TYR A 103 -6.23 -0.05 5.29
N LYS A 104 -6.70 -0.83 6.27
CA LYS A 104 -7.49 -2.05 6.04
C LYS A 104 -8.74 -1.76 5.19
N LYS A 105 -9.48 -0.71 5.53
CA LYS A 105 -10.68 -0.30 4.79
C LYS A 105 -10.37 0.03 3.33
N PHE A 106 -9.30 0.78 3.08
CA PHE A 106 -8.88 1.10 1.71
C PHE A 106 -8.39 -0.14 0.95
N LYS A 107 -7.65 -1.03 1.61
CA LYS A 107 -7.19 -2.29 1.02
C LYS A 107 -8.37 -3.17 0.57
N GLU A 108 -9.42 -3.26 1.38
CA GLU A 108 -10.64 -4.02 1.04
C GLU A 108 -11.41 -3.38 -0.14
N VAL A 109 -11.54 -2.06 -0.15
CA VAL A 109 -12.20 -1.34 -1.26
C VAL A 109 -11.38 -1.45 -2.55
N ALA A 110 -10.05 -1.35 -2.48
CA ALA A 110 -9.16 -1.52 -3.61
C ALA A 110 -9.30 -2.92 -4.22
N ALA A 111 -9.39 -3.98 -3.40
CA ALA A 111 -9.62 -5.33 -3.87
C ALA A 111 -10.97 -5.47 -4.60
N LEU A 112 -12.04 -4.86 -4.08
CA LEU A 112 -13.35 -4.86 -4.74
C LEU A 112 -13.34 -4.10 -6.07
N LEU A 113 -12.65 -2.95 -6.13
CA LEU A 113 -12.48 -2.18 -7.35
C LEU A 113 -11.66 -2.94 -8.39
N HIS A 114 -10.61 -3.64 -7.96
CA HIS A 114 -9.80 -4.49 -8.82
C HIS A 114 -10.64 -5.61 -9.45
N GLU A 115 -11.49 -6.29 -8.66
CA GLU A 115 -12.39 -7.31 -9.19
C GLU A 115 -13.37 -6.74 -10.24
N ARG A 116 -13.89 -5.53 -10.01
CA ARG A 116 -14.75 -4.83 -10.97
C ARG A 116 -14.01 -4.44 -12.24
N ALA A 117 -12.76 -3.97 -12.12
CA ALA A 117 -11.92 -3.66 -13.27
C ALA A 117 -11.68 -4.89 -14.14
N LEU A 118 -11.35 -6.04 -13.53
CA LEU A 118 -11.17 -7.31 -14.24
C LEU A 118 -12.45 -7.79 -14.95
N LYS A 119 -13.63 -7.54 -14.36
CA LYS A 119 -14.91 -7.82 -15.02
C LYS A 119 -15.16 -6.88 -16.19
N GLN A 120 -14.85 -5.59 -16.03
CA GLN A 120 -15.00 -4.58 -17.07
C GLN A 120 -14.06 -4.82 -18.25
N GLU A 121 -12.84 -5.29 -18.00
CA GLU A 121 -11.86 -5.62 -19.04
C GLU A 121 -12.37 -6.70 -20.01
N LYS A 122 -13.23 -7.61 -19.53
CA LYS A 122 -13.87 -8.65 -20.35
C LYS A 122 -15.05 -8.12 -21.18
N ILE A 123 -15.46 -6.87 -20.99
CA ILE A 123 -16.55 -6.23 -21.72
C ILE A 123 -15.96 -5.42 -22.87
N PHE A 124 -16.11 -5.93 -24.08
CA PHE A 124 -15.71 -5.23 -25.29
C PHE A 124 -16.87 -4.36 -25.79
N SER A 125 -16.66 -3.04 -25.84
CA SER A 125 -17.62 -2.18 -26.53
C SER A 125 -17.52 -2.44 -28.03
N ARG A 126 -18.66 -2.55 -28.70
CA ARG A 126 -18.68 -2.41 -30.15
C ARG A 126 -18.44 -0.93 -30.42
N ASN A 127 -17.22 -0.57 -30.79
CA ASN A 127 -16.94 0.78 -31.29
C ASN A 127 -17.98 1.07 -32.37
N ALA A 128 -18.79 2.10 -32.17
CA ALA A 128 -19.63 2.64 -33.22
C ALA A 128 -18.66 3.13 -34.28
N VAL A 129 -18.44 2.31 -35.32
CA VAL A 129 -17.71 2.74 -36.50
C VAL A 129 -18.57 3.86 -37.07
N ALA A 130 -18.15 5.10 -36.82
CA ALA A 130 -18.73 6.23 -37.52
C ALA A 130 -18.62 5.91 -39.02
N PRO A 131 -19.69 6.09 -39.81
CA PRO A 131 -19.60 5.98 -41.26
C PRO A 131 -18.32 6.69 -41.75
N PRO A 132 -17.58 6.10 -42.71
CA PRO A 132 -16.26 6.61 -43.13
C PRO A 132 -16.28 8.10 -43.53
N ASP A 133 -17.44 8.63 -43.92
CA ASP A 133 -17.65 10.03 -44.32
C ASP A 133 -18.40 10.89 -43.28
N SER A 134 -18.44 10.47 -42.02
CA SER A 134 -19.05 11.28 -40.96
C SER A 134 -18.23 12.55 -40.74
N PRO A 135 -18.80 13.76 -40.89
CA PRO A 135 -18.06 14.97 -40.64
C PRO A 135 -17.58 14.99 -39.19
N LEU A 136 -16.27 15.14 -39.01
CA LEU A 136 -15.67 15.33 -37.69
C LEU A 136 -16.28 16.59 -37.07
N ARG A 137 -17.17 16.41 -36.11
CA ARG A 137 -17.72 17.50 -35.31
C ARG A 137 -16.69 17.92 -34.27
N LEU A 138 -15.67 18.61 -34.74
CA LEU A 138 -14.72 19.29 -33.88
C LEU A 138 -15.43 20.53 -33.35
N GLY A 139 -15.64 20.59 -32.03
CA GLY A 139 -16.03 21.84 -31.38
C GLY A 139 -14.87 22.85 -31.40
N GLU A 140 -14.97 23.91 -30.61
CA GLU A 140 -13.83 24.80 -30.37
C GLU A 140 -12.76 24.05 -29.56
N VAL A 141 -11.71 23.58 -30.24
CA VAL A 141 -10.59 22.87 -29.63
C VAL A 141 -9.42 23.84 -29.44
N GLY A 142 -9.01 24.04 -28.19
CA GLY A 142 -7.82 24.83 -27.86
C GLY A 142 -6.52 24.01 -27.94
N ILE A 143 -5.38 24.69 -28.07
CA ILE A 143 -4.04 24.08 -28.14
C ILE A 143 -3.76 23.11 -26.97
N PHE A 144 -4.23 23.45 -25.76
CA PHE A 144 -4.06 22.62 -24.56
C PHE A 144 -4.79 21.28 -24.64
N GLN A 145 -5.95 21.22 -25.30
CA GLN A 145 -6.67 19.97 -25.52
C GLN A 145 -5.90 19.05 -26.48
N LEU A 146 -5.26 19.64 -27.50
CA LEU A 146 -4.43 18.91 -28.44
C LEU A 146 -3.19 18.33 -27.75
N ILE A 147 -2.52 19.12 -26.91
CA ILE A 147 -1.36 18.68 -26.13
C ILE A 147 -1.74 17.54 -25.19
N ASN A 148 -2.87 17.67 -24.46
CA ASN A 148 -3.35 16.61 -23.57
C ASN A 148 -3.71 15.33 -24.33
N ALA A 149 -4.36 15.44 -25.48
CA ALA A 149 -4.68 14.29 -26.33
C ALA A 149 -3.41 13.58 -26.82
N PHE A 150 -2.41 14.35 -27.26
CA PHE A 150 -1.12 13.82 -27.70
C PHE A 150 -0.37 13.12 -26.56
N GLN A 151 -0.29 13.73 -25.38
CA GLN A 151 0.30 13.12 -24.19
C GLN A 151 -0.42 11.82 -23.78
N ASN A 152 -1.75 11.77 -23.89
CA ASN A 152 -2.52 10.56 -23.61
C ASN A 152 -2.23 9.43 -24.60
N VAL A 153 -1.95 9.75 -25.86
CA VAL A 153 -1.57 8.76 -26.87
C VAL A 153 -0.16 8.23 -26.60
N ILE A 154 0.81 9.11 -26.33
CA ILE A 154 2.18 8.69 -25.99
C ILE A 154 2.18 7.77 -24.77
N LYS A 155 1.52 8.17 -23.67
CA LYS A 155 1.44 7.34 -22.45
C LYS A 155 0.84 5.95 -22.70
N ARG A 156 -0.09 5.83 -23.63
CA ARG A 156 -0.69 4.54 -24.01
C ARG A 156 0.25 3.66 -24.84
N ILE A 157 1.13 4.27 -25.63
CA ILE A 157 2.13 3.55 -26.43
C ILE A 157 3.24 3.05 -25.51
N ASP A 158 3.79 3.91 -24.65
CA ASP A 158 4.84 3.54 -23.70
C ASP A 158 4.40 2.38 -22.79
N ALA A 159 3.20 2.47 -22.21
CA ALA A 159 2.63 1.40 -21.38
C ALA A 159 2.41 0.08 -22.13
N ARG A 160 2.29 0.11 -23.47
CA ARG A 160 2.14 -1.08 -24.31
C ARG A 160 3.49 -1.67 -24.71
N GLU A 161 4.51 -0.84 -24.92
CA GLU A 161 5.89 -1.28 -25.18
C GLU A 161 6.50 -1.93 -23.93
N GLU A 162 6.30 -1.36 -22.73
CA GLU A 162 6.70 -1.99 -21.46
C GLU A 162 6.06 -3.37 -21.27
N LEU A 163 4.79 -3.54 -21.68
CA LEU A 163 4.12 -4.84 -21.67
C LEU A 163 4.68 -5.82 -22.72
N GLN A 164 5.32 -5.37 -23.80
CA GLN A 164 5.92 -6.24 -24.82
C GLN A 164 7.34 -6.68 -24.47
N GLU A 165 8.10 -5.88 -23.71
CA GLU A 165 9.47 -6.24 -23.31
C GLU A 165 9.52 -7.29 -22.18
N ILE A 166 8.40 -7.48 -21.46
CA ILE A 166 8.30 -8.43 -20.33
C ILE A 166 7.90 -9.85 -20.79
N PHE A 167 7.50 -10.04 -22.06
CA PHE A 167 7.11 -11.35 -22.63
C PHE A 167 8.06 -11.86 -23.72
#